data_AF-A0A1V5MVA5-F1
#
_entry.id   AF-A0A1V5MVA5-F1
#
_cell.length_a   1.000
_cell.length_b   1.000
_cell.length_c   1.000
_cell.angle_alpha   90.00
_cell.angle_beta   90.00
_cell.angle_gamma   90.00
#
_symmetry.space_group_name_H-M   'P 1'
#
loop_
_entity.id
_entity.type
_entity.pdbx_description
1 polymer ?
#
loop_
_entity_poly.entity_id
_entity_poly.type
_entity_poly.pdbx_seq_one_letter_code
_entity_poly.pdbx_strand_id
1 'polypeptide(L)'
;MKKSVLFLLSCLLCLSVACSGKTDTTNDTLTDIPEDAIPFEYDVTMTKFILLKGMLNDSLPMDIIFDTGTPDGIVVSDSLRGLIPSVVNVQVGHLTRPMTVHFTSRDNPIFTHYLGPNGAILSWRYFEDQRLKISFQHTYLHVMDSAETVTGYDSVSLYRHPIYPNYLLAPVSIYTQGKVIPVRLLFDTGTNVFASNLYPELGLTYGLKLDSSYFENGKQPFKEGFQLKSDSIGIGKMNVPTGRFGVGFYQHRRNDQHFDGLLGTLYMEHYDMVLDFERFVLYQKARTDTLEDKMEWHYF
;
A
#
# COMPACT_ATOMS: atom_id res chain seq x y z
N MET A 1 19.27 31.73 -70.38
CA MET A 1 19.97 32.00 -69.11
C MET A 1 19.05 32.83 -68.21
N LYS A 2 18.69 32.28 -67.03
CA LYS A 2 18.20 32.88 -65.75
C LYS A 2 17.24 34.09 -65.86
N LYS A 3 15.91 34.09 -65.62
CA LYS A 3 14.94 33.34 -64.78
C LYS A 3 15.36 33.16 -63.31
N SER A 4 14.46 33.62 -62.42
CA SER A 4 14.41 33.40 -60.96
C SER A 4 14.85 34.56 -60.06
N VAL A 5 14.16 35.71 -60.08
CA VAL A 5 14.01 36.60 -58.90
C VAL A 5 12.76 37.48 -59.12
N LEU A 6 11.53 36.99 -58.84
CA LEU A 6 10.35 37.81 -58.45
C LEU A 6 9.07 36.96 -58.30
N PHE A 7 9.13 35.80 -57.62
CA PHE A 7 7.93 34.98 -57.38
C PHE A 7 7.94 34.34 -55.99
N LEU A 8 8.47 35.06 -54.99
CA LEU A 8 8.57 34.57 -53.61
C LEU A 8 8.17 35.61 -52.55
N LEU A 9 7.39 36.62 -52.95
CA LEU A 9 6.87 37.64 -52.03
C LEU A 9 5.34 37.84 -52.09
N SER A 10 4.60 36.92 -52.72
CA SER A 10 3.12 36.93 -52.74
C SER A 10 2.47 35.65 -52.17
N CYS A 11 3.26 34.71 -51.63
CA CYS A 11 2.76 33.52 -50.94
C CYS A 11 2.82 33.64 -49.40
N LEU A 12 3.24 34.78 -48.84
CA LEU A 12 3.37 34.98 -47.40
C LEU A 12 2.24 35.81 -46.76
N LEU A 13 1.12 36.00 -47.44
CA LEU A 13 0.01 36.87 -46.98
C LEU A 13 -1.39 36.22 -47.07
N CYS A 14 -1.48 34.90 -47.09
CA CYS A 14 -2.76 34.15 -47.07
C CYS A 14 -2.87 33.09 -45.95
N LEU A 15 -2.16 33.23 -44.82
CA LEU A 15 -2.26 32.30 -43.68
C LEU A 15 -2.81 32.93 -42.39
N SER A 16 -3.37 34.14 -42.48
CA SER A 16 -4.19 34.71 -41.41
C SER A 16 -5.67 34.57 -41.77
N VAL A 17 -6.42 33.96 -40.86
CA VAL A 17 -7.89 33.78 -40.83
C VAL A 17 -8.45 32.53 -41.53
N ALA A 18 -8.48 31.41 -40.82
CA ALA A 18 -9.73 30.71 -40.44
C ALA A 18 -9.46 29.25 -40.01
N CYS A 19 -9.35 29.02 -38.71
CA CYS A 19 -9.81 27.79 -38.07
C CYS A 19 -10.40 28.15 -36.70
N SER A 20 -11.64 28.67 -36.73
CA SER A 20 -12.57 28.44 -35.63
C SER A 20 -12.95 26.96 -35.70
N GLY A 21 -12.48 26.18 -34.73
CA GLY A 21 -12.73 24.74 -34.71
C GLY A 21 -12.26 24.13 -33.41
N LYS A 22 -13.18 24.09 -32.45
CA LYS A 22 -13.20 23.26 -31.24
C LYS A 22 -12.03 23.43 -30.27
N THR A 23 -12.37 23.90 -29.08
CA THR A 23 -11.71 23.49 -27.84
C THR A 23 -11.63 21.96 -27.84
N ASP A 24 -10.49 21.42 -28.28
CA ASP A 24 -10.11 20.05 -28.00
C ASP A 24 -9.76 19.98 -26.52
N THR A 25 -10.80 19.74 -25.71
CA THR A 25 -10.71 19.00 -24.46
C THR A 25 -10.21 17.60 -24.78
N THR A 26 -8.91 17.43 -24.95
CA THR A 26 -8.23 16.14 -24.91
C THR A 26 -6.75 16.39 -24.70
N ASN A 27 -6.31 16.29 -23.44
CA ASN A 27 -5.32 15.31 -23.02
C ASN A 27 -4.89 15.58 -21.57
N ASP A 28 -5.69 15.12 -20.60
CA ASP A 28 -5.23 14.75 -19.26
C ASP A 28 -4.31 13.51 -19.36
N THR A 29 -3.23 13.60 -20.13
CA THR A 29 -2.27 12.51 -20.32
C THR A 29 -0.90 12.94 -19.83
N LEU A 30 -0.41 12.18 -18.85
CA LEU A 30 0.76 12.37 -17.97
C LEU A 30 0.45 13.28 -16.78
N THR A 31 -0.15 12.67 -15.76
CA THR A 31 0.06 13.03 -14.36
C THR A 31 1.56 13.23 -14.13
N ASP A 32 1.99 14.48 -13.94
CA ASP A 32 3.37 14.82 -13.60
C ASP A 32 3.77 14.08 -12.32
N ILE A 33 4.51 12.98 -12.48
CA ILE A 33 5.20 12.33 -11.37
C ILE A 33 6.22 13.34 -10.85
N PRO A 34 6.22 13.68 -9.55
CA PRO A 34 7.18 14.63 -8.99
C PRO A 34 8.62 14.25 -9.32
N GLU A 35 9.48 15.24 -9.60
CA GLU A 35 10.88 14.98 -9.98
C GLU A 35 11.67 14.26 -8.87
N ASP A 36 11.28 14.48 -7.62
CA ASP A 36 11.88 13.89 -6.43
C ASP A 36 11.18 12.61 -5.96
N ALA A 37 10.20 12.11 -6.74
CA ALA A 37 9.48 10.90 -6.43
C ALA A 37 10.41 9.69 -6.31
N ILE A 38 10.10 8.83 -5.33
CA ILE A 38 10.85 7.61 -5.05
C ILE A 38 10.13 6.47 -5.78
N PRO A 39 10.69 5.92 -6.88
CA PRO A 39 10.07 4.82 -7.59
C PRO A 39 10.09 3.55 -6.73
N PHE A 40 9.06 2.71 -6.88
CA PHE A 40 9.03 1.38 -6.30
C PHE A 40 8.63 0.33 -7.34
N GLU A 41 9.04 -0.92 -7.11
CA GLU A 41 8.53 -2.08 -7.82
C GLU A 41 7.29 -2.62 -7.10
N TYR A 42 6.29 -3.06 -7.86
CA TYR A 42 5.04 -3.61 -7.33
C TYR A 42 4.50 -4.71 -8.25
N ASP A 43 4.66 -5.96 -7.83
CA ASP A 43 4.14 -7.11 -8.55
C ASP A 43 2.66 -7.33 -8.21
N VAL A 44 1.80 -6.87 -9.12
CA VAL A 44 0.33 -7.00 -9.04
C VAL A 44 -0.18 -8.45 -9.13
N THR A 45 0.69 -9.40 -9.51
CA THR A 45 0.33 -10.81 -9.74
C THR A 45 0.76 -11.75 -8.63
N MET A 46 1.79 -11.39 -7.85
CA MET A 46 2.32 -12.26 -6.79
C MET A 46 2.23 -11.63 -5.40
N THR A 47 3.21 -10.80 -5.04
CA THR A 47 3.48 -10.44 -3.64
C THR A 47 2.83 -9.14 -3.22
N LYS A 48 2.60 -8.22 -4.17
CA LYS A 48 2.01 -6.90 -3.92
C LYS A 48 2.64 -6.14 -2.75
N PHE A 49 3.97 -6.21 -2.63
CA PHE A 49 4.75 -5.38 -1.72
C PHE A 49 5.22 -4.11 -2.41
N ILE A 50 5.29 -3.01 -1.68
CA ILE A 50 5.99 -1.80 -2.12
C ILE A 50 7.50 -2.05 -1.95
N LEU A 51 8.17 -2.40 -3.04
CA LEU A 51 9.59 -2.75 -3.03
C LEU A 51 10.44 -1.56 -3.49
N LEU A 52 11.24 -1.05 -2.58
CA LEU A 52 12.13 0.10 -2.78
C LEU A 52 13.57 -0.37 -2.96
N LYS A 53 14.34 0.37 -3.76
CA LYS A 53 15.80 0.27 -3.74
C LYS A 53 16.35 1.27 -2.72
N GLY A 54 17.29 0.81 -1.90
CA GLY A 54 17.93 1.66 -0.91
C GLY A 54 19.36 1.23 -0.60
N MET A 55 19.96 1.92 0.36
CA MET A 55 21.33 1.67 0.79
C MET A 55 21.48 1.85 2.30
N LEU A 56 22.26 1.00 2.95
CA LEU A 56 22.66 1.18 4.35
C LEU A 56 24.08 1.73 4.43
N ASN A 57 24.26 2.77 5.25
CA ASN A 57 25.55 3.41 5.53
C ASN A 57 26.37 3.68 4.25
N ASP A 58 25.71 4.20 3.21
CA ASP A 58 26.30 4.63 1.93
C ASP A 58 27.08 3.54 1.16
N SER A 59 26.92 2.25 1.52
CA SER A 59 27.76 1.19 0.95
C SER A 59 27.06 -0.15 0.73
N LEU A 60 26.02 -0.48 1.48
CA LEU A 60 25.34 -1.77 1.37
C LEU A 60 24.00 -1.59 0.64
N PRO A 61 23.89 -1.92 -0.66
CA PRO A 61 22.62 -1.85 -1.38
C PRO A 61 21.63 -2.88 -0.84
N MET A 62 20.37 -2.46 -0.71
CA MET A 62 19.30 -3.29 -0.17
C MET A 62 18.04 -3.21 -1.05
N ASP A 63 17.35 -4.35 -1.13
CA ASP A 63 15.95 -4.41 -1.51
C ASP A 63 15.09 -4.27 -0.25
N ILE A 64 14.21 -3.27 -0.23
CA ILE A 64 13.51 -2.82 0.97
C ILE A 64 12.00 -2.91 0.75
N ILE A 65 11.31 -3.76 1.51
CA ILE A 65 9.84 -3.70 1.60
C ILE A 65 9.46 -2.54 2.52
N PHE A 66 8.65 -1.61 2.01
CA PHE A 66 8.01 -0.60 2.86
C PHE A 66 6.77 -1.19 3.54
N ASP A 67 6.80 -1.26 4.86
CA ASP A 67 5.80 -1.96 5.66
C ASP A 67 5.29 -1.08 6.81
N THR A 68 4.06 -0.59 6.67
CA THR A 68 3.36 0.17 7.72
C THR A 68 2.89 -0.70 8.89
N GLY A 69 2.84 -2.03 8.72
CA GLY A 69 2.56 -3.01 9.77
C GLY A 69 3.78 -3.36 10.63
N THR A 70 4.99 -3.09 10.15
CA THR A 70 6.23 -3.25 10.93
C THR A 70 6.40 -2.09 11.92
N PRO A 71 6.54 -2.37 13.23
CA PRO A 71 6.36 -1.36 14.27
C PRO A 71 7.47 -0.28 14.31
N ASP A 72 8.73 -0.65 14.14
CA ASP A 72 9.83 0.32 14.27
C ASP A 72 11.05 -0.11 13.47
N GLY A 73 11.90 0.87 13.17
CA GLY A 73 13.23 0.63 12.67
C GLY A 73 13.26 0.03 11.27
N ILE A 74 14.33 -0.73 11.04
CA ILE A 74 14.54 -1.55 9.86
C ILE A 74 14.80 -2.98 10.31
N VAL A 75 14.02 -3.92 9.78
CA VAL A 75 14.19 -5.35 10.04
C VAL A 75 15.07 -5.94 8.95
N VAL A 76 16.12 -6.66 9.34
CA VAL A 76 17.05 -7.32 8.41
C VAL A 76 17.30 -8.77 8.85
N SER A 77 17.81 -9.57 7.92
CA SER A 77 18.28 -10.93 8.19
C SER A 77 19.43 -10.93 9.21
N ASP A 78 19.42 -11.90 10.12
CA ASP A 78 20.49 -12.12 11.09
C ASP A 78 21.82 -12.55 10.45
N SER A 79 21.86 -12.81 9.15
CA SER A 79 23.11 -12.95 8.38
C SER A 79 23.96 -11.69 8.41
N LEU A 80 23.38 -10.52 8.67
CA LEU A 80 24.10 -9.24 8.79
C LEU A 80 24.54 -8.94 10.24
N ARG A 81 24.23 -9.81 11.19
CA ARG A 81 24.57 -9.60 12.60
C ARG A 81 26.08 -9.53 12.80
N GLY A 82 26.55 -8.45 13.43
CA GLY A 82 27.97 -8.19 13.64
C GLY A 82 28.70 -7.56 12.44
N LEU A 83 28.03 -7.45 11.28
CA LEU A 83 28.54 -6.74 10.11
C LEU A 83 28.06 -5.29 10.06
N ILE A 84 26.90 -5.00 10.64
CA ILE A 84 26.31 -3.67 10.72
C ILE A 84 26.08 -3.25 12.18
N PRO A 85 26.15 -1.93 12.48
CA PRO A 85 25.84 -1.40 13.81
C PRO A 85 24.34 -1.56 14.16
N SER A 86 23.99 -1.30 15.43
CA SER A 86 22.60 -1.35 15.92
C SER A 86 21.71 -0.21 15.40
N VAL A 87 22.31 0.84 14.85
CA VAL A 87 21.63 1.94 14.17
C VAL A 87 22.38 2.18 12.87
N VAL A 88 21.65 2.22 11.75
CA VAL A 88 22.21 2.44 10.41
C VAL A 88 21.54 3.64 9.75
N ASN A 89 22.27 4.36 8.91
CA ASN A 89 21.68 5.34 8.01
C ASN A 89 21.06 4.59 6.83
N VAL A 90 19.75 4.70 6.68
CA VAL A 90 18.99 4.11 5.57
C VAL A 90 18.74 5.20 4.54
N GLN A 91 19.24 5.01 3.32
CA GLN A 91 18.96 5.85 2.18
C GLN A 91 17.89 5.22 1.29
N VAL A 92 16.85 5.99 0.96
CA VAL A 92 15.80 5.64 -0.01
C VAL A 92 15.52 6.88 -0.86
N GLY A 93 15.72 6.78 -2.18
CA GLY A 93 15.67 7.94 -3.06
C GLY A 93 16.66 9.03 -2.63
N HIS A 94 16.17 10.25 -2.45
CA HIS A 94 16.97 11.39 -2.00
C HIS A 94 17.04 11.52 -0.46
N LEU A 95 16.32 10.67 0.28
CA LEU A 95 16.22 10.75 1.74
C LEU A 95 17.21 9.81 2.41
N THR A 96 17.80 10.27 3.51
CA THR A 96 18.63 9.46 4.40
C THR A 96 18.22 9.71 5.84
N ARG A 97 17.88 8.65 6.57
CA ARG A 97 17.51 8.73 7.99
C ARG A 97 18.11 7.60 8.82
N PRO A 98 18.50 7.85 10.09
CA PRO A 98 18.98 6.82 10.97
C PRO A 98 17.82 5.92 11.44
N MET A 99 17.98 4.61 11.33
CA MET A 99 16.99 3.62 11.78
C MET A 99 17.63 2.60 12.71
N THR A 100 16.92 2.24 13.79
CA THR A 100 17.28 1.14 14.67
C THR A 100 17.17 -0.19 13.90
N VAL A 101 18.19 -1.04 14.02
CA VAL A 101 18.23 -2.34 13.36
C VAL A 101 17.59 -3.41 14.24
N HIS A 102 16.62 -4.12 13.67
CA HIS A 102 16.04 -5.32 14.24
C HIS A 102 16.46 -6.53 13.41
N PHE A 103 17.00 -7.55 14.06
CA PHE A 103 17.39 -8.78 13.38
C PHE A 103 16.31 -9.83 13.52
N THR A 104 16.00 -10.51 12.42
CA THR A 104 15.16 -11.70 12.40
C THR A 104 15.88 -12.85 11.70
N SER A 105 15.41 -14.08 11.89
CA SER A 105 16.10 -15.27 11.35
C SER A 105 16.27 -15.16 9.84
N ARG A 106 17.48 -15.49 9.34
CA ARG A 106 17.73 -15.65 7.90
C ARG A 106 16.83 -16.70 7.24
N ASP A 107 16.30 -17.64 8.03
CA ASP A 107 15.41 -18.71 7.57
C ASP A 107 13.94 -18.25 7.53
N ASN A 108 13.65 -16.99 7.88
CA ASN A 108 12.30 -16.45 7.74
C ASN A 108 11.92 -16.40 6.23
N PRO A 109 10.72 -16.87 5.85
CA PRO A 109 10.25 -16.87 4.46
C PRO A 109 10.43 -15.54 3.72
N ILE A 110 10.36 -14.41 4.42
CA ILE A 110 10.57 -13.09 3.81
C ILE A 110 11.97 -12.94 3.21
N PHE A 111 13.00 -13.51 3.84
CA PHE A 111 14.38 -13.46 3.34
C PHE A 111 14.75 -14.67 2.48
N THR A 112 14.10 -15.82 2.64
CA THR A 112 14.41 -17.00 1.81
C THR A 112 13.69 -16.99 0.46
N HIS A 113 12.48 -16.44 0.37
CA HIS A 113 11.66 -16.52 -0.84
C HIS A 113 11.48 -15.18 -1.58
N TYR A 114 11.66 -14.04 -0.90
CA TYR A 114 11.32 -12.74 -1.47
C TYR A 114 12.50 -11.78 -1.55
N LEU A 115 13.13 -11.45 -0.41
CA LEU A 115 14.14 -10.39 -0.36
C LEU A 115 15.60 -10.88 -0.46
N GLY A 116 15.86 -12.14 -0.17
CA GLY A 116 17.24 -12.63 -0.03
C GLY A 116 17.96 -12.12 1.23
N PRO A 117 19.25 -12.48 1.41
CA PRO A 117 20.02 -12.16 2.62
C PRO A 117 20.38 -10.68 2.79
N ASN A 118 20.31 -9.88 1.71
CA ASN A 118 20.51 -8.42 1.71
C ASN A 118 19.16 -7.68 1.61
N GLY A 119 18.10 -8.34 2.05
CA GLY A 119 16.78 -7.77 2.20
C GLY A 119 16.62 -6.91 3.44
N ALA A 120 15.66 -5.98 3.39
CA ALA A 120 15.15 -5.32 4.57
C ALA A 120 13.64 -5.07 4.52
N ILE A 121 13.04 -4.87 5.70
CA ILE A 121 11.69 -4.36 5.88
C ILE A 121 11.79 -3.03 6.63
N LEU A 122 11.23 -1.97 6.07
CA LEU A 122 11.34 -0.62 6.59
C LEU A 122 10.00 -0.14 7.13
N SER A 123 10.00 0.23 8.41
CA SER A 123 8.81 0.75 9.09
C SER A 123 8.38 2.11 8.53
N TRP A 124 7.08 2.40 8.64
CA TRP A 124 6.52 3.74 8.40
C TRP A 124 7.21 4.87 9.19
N ARG A 125 7.84 4.55 10.33
CA ARG A 125 8.59 5.51 11.14
C ARG A 125 9.78 6.13 10.40
N TYR A 126 10.24 5.54 9.30
CA TYR A 126 11.17 6.21 8.41
C TYR A 126 10.64 7.57 7.94
N PHE A 127 9.35 7.65 7.62
CA PHE A 127 8.66 8.88 7.19
C PHE A 127 7.91 9.57 8.34
N GLU A 128 8.31 9.32 9.59
CA GLU A 128 7.72 10.00 10.75
C GLU A 128 7.81 11.52 10.57
N ASP A 129 6.74 12.20 10.98
CA ASP A 129 6.50 13.65 10.81
C ASP A 129 6.37 14.14 9.35
N GLN A 130 6.15 13.24 8.39
CA GLN A 130 5.96 13.59 6.99
C GLN A 130 4.60 13.17 6.46
N ARG A 131 4.20 13.79 5.34
CA ARG A 131 3.07 13.35 4.52
C ARG A 131 3.60 12.57 3.34
N LEU A 132 3.23 11.30 3.24
CA LEU A 132 3.68 10.39 2.20
C LEU A 132 2.53 10.07 1.25
N LYS A 133 2.62 10.52 0.01
CA LYS A 133 1.74 10.06 -1.06
C LYS A 133 2.24 8.72 -1.58
N ILE A 134 1.33 7.77 -1.72
CA ILE A 134 1.57 6.45 -2.34
C ILE A 134 0.68 6.36 -3.58
N SER A 135 1.30 6.21 -4.74
CA SER A 135 0.61 5.97 -6.00
C SER A 135 0.92 4.56 -6.48
N PHE A 136 -0.01 3.63 -6.27
CA PHE A 136 0.09 2.27 -6.82
C PHE A 136 -0.03 2.23 -8.33
N GLN A 137 -0.79 3.16 -8.93
CA GLN A 137 -0.97 3.25 -10.38
C GLN A 137 0.35 3.53 -11.11
N HIS A 138 1.08 4.53 -10.61
CA HIS A 138 2.32 5.01 -11.22
C HIS A 138 3.57 4.53 -10.46
N THR A 139 3.38 3.64 -9.49
CA THR A 139 4.43 2.97 -8.69
C THR A 139 5.50 3.91 -8.13
N TYR A 140 5.06 4.93 -7.37
CA TYR A 140 5.98 5.85 -6.68
C TYR A 140 5.48 6.26 -5.29
N LEU A 141 6.43 6.62 -4.43
CA LEU A 141 6.22 7.38 -3.21
C LEU A 141 6.61 8.84 -3.44
N HIS A 142 5.85 9.78 -2.89
CA HIS A 142 6.19 11.19 -2.89
C HIS A 142 6.10 11.74 -1.48
N VAL A 143 7.20 12.29 -0.98
CA VAL A 143 7.21 12.97 0.33
C VAL A 143 6.76 14.40 0.09
N MET A 144 5.54 14.70 0.51
CA MET A 144 4.88 15.95 0.18
C MET A 144 5.47 17.11 0.98
N ASP A 145 5.74 18.21 0.28
CA ASP A 145 6.14 19.48 0.90
C ASP A 145 5.01 20.04 1.75
N SER A 146 5.36 20.81 2.79
CA SER A 146 4.36 21.43 3.70
C SER A 146 3.35 22.35 2.98
N ALA A 147 3.74 22.95 1.85
CA ALA A 147 2.88 23.82 1.05
C ALA A 147 1.88 23.05 0.19
N GLU A 148 2.11 21.77 -0.08
CA GLU A 148 1.21 20.95 -0.89
C GLU A 148 -0.11 20.69 -0.16
N THR A 149 -1.21 20.84 -0.89
CA THR A 149 -2.57 20.64 -0.36
C THR A 149 -3.15 19.31 -0.82
N VAL A 150 -3.75 18.56 0.09
CA VAL A 150 -4.47 17.32 -0.22
C VAL A 150 -5.94 17.66 -0.53
N THR A 151 -6.28 17.81 -1.80
CA THR A 151 -7.62 18.22 -2.25
C THR A 151 -8.35 17.11 -3.01
N GLY A 152 -9.66 16.96 -2.76
CA GLY A 152 -10.48 15.96 -3.45
C GLY A 152 -10.30 14.53 -2.95
N TYR A 153 -9.70 14.35 -1.78
CA TYR A 153 -9.60 13.08 -1.07
C TYR A 153 -10.68 12.98 0.00
N ASP A 154 -11.20 11.77 0.25
CA ASP A 154 -11.83 11.45 1.52
C ASP A 154 -10.77 11.30 2.60
N SER A 155 -11.08 11.59 3.86
CA SER A 155 -10.10 11.56 4.95
C SER A 155 -10.64 10.83 6.16
N VAL A 156 -9.80 10.02 6.79
CA VAL A 156 -10.08 9.34 8.05
C VAL A 156 -8.89 9.41 8.99
N SER A 157 -9.14 9.50 10.29
CA SER A 157 -8.08 9.37 11.29
C SER A 157 -7.65 7.90 11.40
N LEU A 158 -6.34 7.69 11.34
CA LEU A 158 -5.68 6.48 11.81
C LEU A 158 -5.45 6.59 13.33
N TYR A 159 -5.46 5.45 14.00
CA TYR A 159 -5.27 5.38 15.45
C TYR A 159 -3.96 4.69 15.74
N ARG A 160 -3.10 5.32 16.54
CA ARG A 160 -2.02 4.58 17.19
C ARG A 160 -2.61 3.61 18.21
N HIS A 161 -2.17 2.37 18.19
CA HIS A 161 -2.64 1.39 19.17
C HIS A 161 -2.22 1.83 20.60
N PRO A 162 -3.13 1.82 21.60
CA PRO A 162 -2.90 2.44 22.90
C PRO A 162 -1.75 1.83 23.72
N ILE A 163 -1.48 0.53 23.54
CA ILE A 163 -0.39 -0.19 24.25
C ILE A 163 0.85 -0.31 23.36
N TYR A 164 0.69 -0.23 22.04
CA TYR A 164 1.73 -0.48 21.05
C TYR A 164 1.68 0.67 20.03
N PRO A 165 2.11 1.88 20.42
CA PRO A 165 1.84 3.12 19.67
C PRO A 165 2.44 3.14 18.26
N ASN A 166 3.32 2.19 17.98
CA ASN A 166 3.98 1.95 16.71
C ASN A 166 3.08 1.25 15.68
N TYR A 167 1.92 0.74 16.08
CA TYR A 167 0.93 0.17 15.17
C TYR A 167 -0.13 1.21 14.81
N LEU A 168 -0.34 1.41 13.50
CA LEU A 168 -1.36 2.28 12.94
C LEU A 168 -2.60 1.48 12.59
N LEU A 169 -3.74 1.83 13.19
CA LEU A 169 -5.00 1.15 12.99
C LEU A 169 -5.95 2.00 12.15
N ALA A 170 -6.52 1.40 11.11
CA ALA A 170 -7.57 2.01 10.31
C ALA A 170 -8.96 1.61 10.83
N PRO A 171 -9.91 2.54 10.95
CA PRO A 171 -11.30 2.20 11.22
C PRO A 171 -11.94 1.65 9.93
N VAL A 172 -12.33 0.38 9.97
CA VAL A 172 -12.79 -0.36 8.81
C VAL A 172 -14.21 -0.88 9.07
N SER A 173 -15.05 -0.83 8.04
CA SER A 173 -16.36 -1.49 8.02
C SER A 173 -16.32 -2.66 7.04
N ILE A 174 -16.55 -3.88 7.54
CA ILE A 174 -16.69 -5.07 6.69
C ILE A 174 -18.17 -5.30 6.43
N TYR A 175 -18.55 -5.34 5.15
CA TYR A 175 -19.90 -5.63 4.70
C TYR A 175 -19.96 -7.09 4.23
N THR A 176 -20.77 -7.91 4.90
CA THR A 176 -20.89 -9.34 4.56
C THR A 176 -22.24 -9.88 5.02
N GLN A 177 -22.91 -10.66 4.17
CA GLN A 177 -24.19 -11.30 4.47
C GLN A 177 -25.29 -10.32 4.93
N GLY A 178 -25.28 -9.10 4.37
CA GLY A 178 -26.19 -8.02 4.77
C GLY A 178 -25.93 -7.45 6.17
N LYS A 179 -24.76 -7.74 6.76
CA LYS A 179 -24.29 -7.19 8.04
C LYS A 179 -23.16 -6.20 7.80
N VAL A 180 -23.00 -5.27 8.75
CA VAL A 180 -21.88 -4.33 8.83
C VAL A 180 -21.14 -4.59 10.11
N ILE A 181 -19.85 -4.89 10.00
CA ILE A 181 -18.97 -5.23 11.11
C ILE A 181 -17.90 -4.14 11.23
N PRO A 182 -18.02 -3.21 12.18
CA PRO A 182 -16.97 -2.24 12.47
C PRO A 182 -15.80 -2.92 13.18
N VAL A 183 -14.59 -2.66 12.68
CA VAL A 183 -13.32 -3.20 13.20
C VAL A 183 -12.21 -2.16 13.12
N ARG A 184 -11.12 -2.41 13.85
CA ARG A 184 -9.86 -1.67 13.74
C ARG A 184 -8.77 -2.61 13.29
N LEU A 185 -8.36 -2.46 12.03
CA LEU A 185 -7.35 -3.30 11.41
C LEU A 185 -6.00 -2.60 11.39
N LEU A 186 -4.92 -3.33 11.59
CA LEU A 186 -3.56 -2.83 11.35
C LEU A 186 -3.44 -2.44 9.88
N PHE A 187 -3.10 -1.19 9.61
CA PHE A 187 -2.84 -0.70 8.27
C PHE A 187 -1.45 -1.17 7.86
N ASP A 188 -1.37 -2.16 6.97
CA ASP A 188 -0.17 -2.98 6.76
C ASP A 188 0.14 -3.12 5.26
N THR A 189 1.11 -2.35 4.76
CA THR A 189 1.59 -2.45 3.37
C THR A 189 2.48 -3.68 3.12
N GLY A 190 2.86 -4.41 4.17
CA GLY A 190 3.61 -5.67 4.13
C GLY A 190 2.72 -6.92 4.02
N THR A 191 1.41 -6.78 3.84
CA THR A 191 0.49 -7.89 3.64
C THR A 191 -0.46 -7.68 2.46
N ASN A 192 -0.80 -8.78 1.79
CA ASN A 192 -1.60 -8.78 0.56
C ASN A 192 -3.01 -9.33 0.83
N VAL A 193 -3.79 -8.62 1.66
CA VAL A 193 -5.16 -9.03 2.05
C VAL A 193 -6.14 -7.86 2.04
N PHE A 194 -7.43 -8.15 1.91
CA PHE A 194 -8.49 -7.17 2.15
C PHE A 194 -8.72 -6.97 3.65
N ALA A 195 -9.04 -8.06 4.36
CA ALA A 195 -8.93 -8.15 5.80
C ALA A 195 -8.61 -9.59 6.19
N SER A 196 -7.68 -9.80 7.10
CA SER A 196 -7.32 -11.13 7.59
C SER A 196 -7.02 -11.12 9.09
N ASN A 197 -6.77 -12.31 9.65
CA ASN A 197 -6.50 -12.50 11.08
C ASN A 197 -7.61 -11.95 11.99
N LEU A 198 -8.87 -11.97 11.50
CA LEU A 198 -10.05 -11.59 12.28
C LEU A 198 -10.39 -12.66 13.32
N TYR A 199 -10.93 -12.24 14.47
CA TYR A 199 -11.39 -13.17 15.49
C TYR A 199 -12.69 -13.89 15.07
N PRO A 200 -12.77 -15.22 15.11
CA PRO A 200 -14.02 -15.95 14.84
C PRO A 200 -15.23 -15.47 15.65
N GLU A 201 -15.00 -15.08 16.91
CA GLU A 201 -16.01 -14.56 17.84
C GLU A 201 -16.64 -13.25 17.36
N LEU A 202 -15.90 -12.47 16.57
CA LEU A 202 -16.44 -11.28 15.91
C LEU A 202 -17.55 -11.69 14.94
N GLY A 203 -17.34 -12.73 14.13
CA GLY A 203 -18.37 -13.25 13.23
C GLY A 203 -19.63 -13.70 13.97
N LEU A 204 -19.46 -14.38 15.11
CA LEU A 204 -20.58 -14.82 15.96
C LEU A 204 -21.34 -13.63 16.57
N THR A 205 -20.62 -12.62 17.05
CA THR A 205 -21.21 -11.41 17.66
C THR A 205 -22.17 -10.69 16.71
N TYR A 206 -21.85 -10.67 15.42
CA TYR A 206 -22.66 -10.03 14.39
C TYR A 206 -23.64 -10.99 13.69
N GLY A 207 -23.75 -12.24 14.17
CA GLY A 207 -24.68 -13.24 13.67
C GLY A 207 -24.36 -13.69 12.25
N LEU A 208 -23.08 -13.75 11.88
CA LEU A 208 -22.68 -14.30 10.60
C LEU A 208 -22.99 -15.80 10.57
N LYS A 209 -23.68 -16.20 9.50
CA LYS A 209 -23.78 -17.62 9.16
C LYS A 209 -22.42 -18.07 8.68
N LEU A 210 -21.83 -18.97 9.43
CA LEU A 210 -20.69 -19.77 9.00
C LEU A 210 -21.31 -21.03 8.40
N ASP A 211 -20.93 -21.44 7.18
CA ASP A 211 -21.52 -22.60 6.51
C ASP A 211 -21.41 -23.88 7.41
N SER A 212 -22.24 -24.87 7.17
CA SER A 212 -22.25 -26.11 7.95
C SER A 212 -21.03 -27.02 7.67
N SER A 213 -20.36 -26.82 6.53
CA SER A 213 -19.03 -27.41 6.23
C SER A 213 -17.91 -26.88 7.13
N TYR A 214 -18.18 -25.85 7.95
CA TYR A 214 -17.28 -25.33 8.99
C TYR A 214 -17.38 -26.08 10.33
N PHE A 215 -18.19 -27.14 10.43
CA PHE A 215 -18.25 -28.03 11.59
C PHE A 215 -18.45 -29.48 11.14
N GLU A 216 -17.43 -30.14 10.61
CA GLU A 216 -17.50 -31.60 10.50
C GLU A 216 -17.45 -32.24 11.91
N ASN A 217 -18.54 -32.92 12.29
CA ASN A 217 -18.64 -33.73 13.51
C ASN A 217 -18.42 -32.98 14.85
N GLY A 218 -18.92 -31.75 14.97
CA GLY A 218 -18.79 -30.98 16.23
C GLY A 218 -17.35 -30.61 16.58
N LYS A 219 -16.43 -30.76 15.62
CA LYS A 219 -15.06 -30.25 15.67
C LYS A 219 -14.89 -29.24 14.54
N GLN A 220 -14.22 -28.13 14.83
CA GLN A 220 -13.89 -27.13 13.82
C GLN A 220 -12.93 -27.80 12.80
N PRO A 221 -13.29 -27.91 11.51
CA PRO A 221 -12.55 -28.64 10.49
C PRO A 221 -11.27 -27.91 10.07
N PHE A 222 -11.13 -26.65 10.47
CA PHE A 222 -9.86 -25.94 10.45
C PHE A 222 -9.35 -25.83 11.88
N LYS A 223 -8.18 -26.41 12.16
CA LYS A 223 -7.34 -25.96 13.28
C LYS A 223 -6.84 -24.51 13.07
N GLU A 224 -6.92 -24.04 11.81
CA GLU A 224 -6.31 -22.85 11.19
C GLU A 224 -7.03 -21.50 11.37
N GLY A 225 -8.30 -21.47 10.96
CA GLY A 225 -9.06 -20.27 10.57
C GLY A 225 -10.07 -20.56 9.45
N PHE A 226 -10.79 -19.55 8.96
CA PHE A 226 -11.68 -19.63 7.80
C PHE A 226 -11.74 -18.34 6.99
N GLN A 227 -12.08 -18.44 5.69
CA GLN A 227 -12.33 -17.29 4.84
C GLN A 227 -13.83 -17.15 4.55
N LEU A 228 -14.39 -15.98 4.80
CA LEU A 228 -15.78 -15.66 4.48
C LEU A 228 -15.83 -14.74 3.27
N LYS A 229 -16.71 -15.02 2.31
CA LYS A 229 -16.98 -14.08 1.24
C LYS A 229 -17.55 -12.78 1.83
N SER A 230 -16.95 -11.65 1.48
CA SER A 230 -17.43 -10.32 1.85
C SER A 230 -17.99 -9.62 0.62
N ASP A 231 -19.01 -8.78 0.83
CA ASP A 231 -19.57 -7.97 -0.23
C ASP A 231 -18.60 -6.82 -0.55
N SER A 232 -18.19 -6.09 0.48
CA SER A 232 -17.21 -4.99 0.38
C SER A 232 -16.51 -4.70 1.70
N ILE A 233 -15.39 -3.99 1.62
CA ILE A 233 -14.72 -3.36 2.76
C ILE A 233 -14.72 -1.84 2.57
N GLY A 234 -14.97 -1.10 3.64
CA GLY A 234 -15.02 0.35 3.63
C GLY A 234 -14.15 1.03 4.67
N ILE A 235 -13.63 2.20 4.31
CA ILE A 235 -12.93 3.13 5.19
C ILE A 235 -13.43 4.54 4.85
N GLY A 236 -13.96 5.26 5.84
CA GLY A 236 -14.60 6.56 5.61
C GLY A 236 -15.78 6.43 4.65
N LYS A 237 -15.76 7.21 3.56
CA LYS A 237 -16.78 7.15 2.49
C LYS A 237 -16.44 6.16 1.38
N MET A 238 -15.23 5.59 1.41
CA MET A 238 -14.71 4.73 0.35
C MET A 238 -15.08 3.27 0.62
N ASN A 239 -15.47 2.54 -0.43
CA ASN A 239 -15.83 1.13 -0.36
C ASN A 239 -15.25 0.37 -1.56
N VAL A 240 -14.62 -0.77 -1.29
CA VAL A 240 -14.10 -1.69 -2.31
C VAL A 240 -14.87 -3.01 -2.25
N PRO A 241 -15.48 -3.45 -3.36
CA PRO A 241 -16.00 -4.82 -3.46
C PRO A 241 -14.86 -5.84 -3.32
N THR A 242 -15.01 -6.83 -2.43
CA THR A 242 -13.91 -7.80 -2.22
C THR A 242 -13.83 -8.89 -3.30
N GLY A 243 -14.87 -8.98 -4.13
CA GLY A 243 -14.96 -9.95 -5.22
C GLY A 243 -14.85 -11.39 -4.72
N ARG A 244 -13.80 -12.09 -5.19
CA ARG A 244 -13.50 -13.48 -4.79
C ARG A 244 -12.60 -13.58 -3.55
N PHE A 245 -11.99 -12.48 -3.11
CA PHE A 245 -10.94 -12.50 -2.09
C PHE A 245 -11.47 -12.49 -0.65
N GLY A 246 -12.71 -12.06 -0.39
CA GLY A 246 -13.35 -12.18 0.93
C GLY A 246 -12.55 -11.61 2.11
N VAL A 247 -12.84 -12.10 3.32
CA VAL A 247 -12.16 -11.75 4.58
C VAL A 247 -11.77 -13.00 5.36
N GLY A 248 -10.59 -13.00 5.99
CA GLY A 248 -10.03 -14.13 6.72
C GLY A 248 -10.19 -14.00 8.24
N PHE A 249 -10.67 -15.08 8.87
CA PHE A 249 -10.77 -15.26 10.32
C PHE A 249 -9.80 -16.35 10.77
N TYR A 250 -9.11 -16.21 11.90
CA TYR A 250 -8.09 -17.18 12.35
C TYR A 250 -8.27 -17.51 13.82
N GLN A 251 -8.22 -18.81 14.17
CA GLN A 251 -8.49 -19.28 15.55
C GLN A 251 -7.34 -18.99 16.52
N HIS A 252 -6.11 -18.97 16.01
CA HIS A 252 -4.93 -18.78 16.85
C HIS A 252 -4.62 -17.30 17.00
N ARG A 253 -5.04 -16.76 18.15
CA ARG A 253 -4.50 -15.50 18.65
C ARG A 253 -2.99 -15.65 18.75
N ARG A 254 -2.25 -14.88 17.96
CA ARG A 254 -0.92 -14.44 18.39
C ARG A 254 -1.15 -13.68 19.69
N ASN A 255 -0.69 -14.19 20.84
CA ASN A 255 -1.01 -13.65 22.18
C ASN A 255 -0.71 -12.14 22.32
N ASP A 256 0.12 -11.62 21.41
CA ASP A 256 0.58 -10.26 21.17
C ASP A 256 -0.23 -9.47 20.12
N GLN A 257 -1.29 -10.03 19.53
CA GLN A 257 -2.18 -9.31 18.62
C GLN A 257 -3.26 -8.58 19.43
N HIS A 258 -3.19 -7.24 19.38
CA HIS A 258 -4.06 -6.34 20.14
C HIS A 258 -4.97 -5.47 19.24
N PHE A 259 -5.12 -5.87 17.98
CA PHE A 259 -5.98 -5.26 16.97
C PHE A 259 -6.84 -6.33 16.31
N ASP A 260 -7.95 -5.94 15.68
CA ASP A 260 -8.96 -6.89 15.23
C ASP A 260 -8.50 -7.76 14.05
N GLY A 261 -7.48 -7.33 13.31
CA GLY A 261 -6.93 -8.04 12.16
C GLY A 261 -5.96 -7.17 11.35
N LEU A 262 -5.61 -7.61 10.15
CA LEU A 262 -4.74 -6.91 9.22
C LEU A 262 -5.55 -6.35 8.03
N LEU A 263 -5.15 -5.19 7.53
CA LEU A 263 -5.64 -4.57 6.30
C LEU A 263 -4.45 -4.39 5.36
N GLY A 264 -4.52 -4.98 4.17
CA GLY A 264 -3.39 -5.08 3.25
C GLY A 264 -3.56 -4.33 1.93
N THR A 265 -2.60 -4.57 1.04
CA THR A 265 -2.47 -3.88 -0.24
C THR A 265 -3.59 -4.18 -1.23
N LEU A 266 -4.31 -5.30 -1.11
CA LEU A 266 -5.52 -5.56 -1.92
C LEU A 266 -6.59 -4.49 -1.75
N TYR A 267 -6.71 -3.89 -0.56
CA TYR A 267 -7.61 -2.76 -0.39
C TYR A 267 -6.98 -1.46 -0.88
N MET A 268 -5.72 -1.23 -0.53
CA MET A 268 -5.02 0.04 -0.73
C MET A 268 -4.80 0.37 -2.21
N GLU A 269 -4.57 -0.63 -3.06
CA GLU A 269 -4.24 -0.43 -4.47
C GLU A 269 -5.38 0.18 -5.30
N HIS A 270 -6.60 0.24 -4.76
CA HIS A 270 -7.76 0.91 -5.36
C HIS A 270 -7.69 2.44 -5.27
N TYR A 271 -6.72 2.99 -4.55
CA TYR A 271 -6.65 4.40 -4.22
C TYR A 271 -5.29 5.02 -4.52
N ASP A 272 -5.32 6.30 -4.90
CA ASP A 272 -4.22 7.19 -4.57
C ASP A 272 -4.35 7.53 -3.09
N MET A 273 -3.28 7.33 -2.32
CA MET A 273 -3.30 7.55 -0.87
C MET A 273 -2.32 8.63 -0.46
N VAL A 274 -2.66 9.39 0.57
CA VAL A 274 -1.69 10.19 1.33
C VAL A 274 -1.78 9.77 2.79
N LEU A 275 -0.66 9.32 3.34
CA LEU A 275 -0.48 9.02 4.76
C LEU A 275 0.16 10.25 5.41
N ASP A 276 -0.60 10.96 6.22
CA ASP A 276 -0.11 12.05 7.06
C ASP A 276 0.30 11.48 8.41
N PHE A 277 1.60 11.21 8.59
CA PHE A 277 2.14 10.61 9.81
C PHE A 277 2.27 11.62 10.95
N GLU A 278 2.27 12.93 10.67
CA GLU A 278 2.27 13.98 11.70
C GLU A 278 0.90 14.01 12.41
N ARG A 279 -0.18 13.89 11.64
CA ARG A 279 -1.56 14.01 12.15
C ARG A 279 -2.26 12.67 12.30
N PHE A 280 -1.63 11.58 11.86
CA PHE A 280 -2.21 10.24 11.75
C PHE A 280 -3.53 10.27 10.96
N VAL A 281 -3.49 10.83 9.75
CA VAL A 281 -4.64 10.90 8.84
C VAL A 281 -4.34 10.16 7.56
N LEU A 282 -5.28 9.30 7.15
CA LEU A 282 -5.27 8.65 5.84
C LEU A 282 -6.22 9.43 4.93
N TYR A 283 -5.67 9.95 3.83
CA TYR A 283 -6.42 10.54 2.73
C TYR A 283 -6.50 9.54 1.57
N GLN A 284 -7.68 9.34 1.01
CA GLN A 284 -7.91 8.37 -0.07
C GLN A 284 -8.71 8.99 -1.20
N LYS A 285 -8.27 8.73 -2.43
CA LYS A 285 -8.99 9.11 -3.64
C LYS A 285 -9.07 7.88 -4.54
N ALA A 286 -10.28 7.53 -4.97
CA ALA A 286 -10.48 6.41 -5.90
C ALA A 286 -9.66 6.65 -7.17
N ARG A 287 -8.95 5.62 -7.60
CA ARG A 287 -8.33 5.62 -8.91
C ARG A 287 -9.41 5.60 -10.00
N THR A 288 -9.07 6.17 -11.15
CA THR A 288 -9.98 6.23 -12.30
C THR A 288 -9.73 5.11 -13.32
N ASP A 289 -8.69 4.30 -13.13
CA ASP A 289 -8.37 3.16 -13.98
C ASP A 289 -8.95 1.84 -13.44
N THR A 290 -9.23 0.91 -14.34
CA THR A 290 -9.67 -0.44 -13.99
C THR A 290 -8.50 -1.30 -13.55
N LEU A 291 -8.56 -1.82 -12.32
CA LEU A 291 -7.69 -2.91 -11.88
C LEU A 291 -8.15 -4.21 -12.56
N GLU A 292 -7.24 -4.87 -13.28
CA GLU A 292 -7.49 -6.23 -13.77
C GLU A 292 -7.16 -7.23 -12.64
N ASP A 293 -8.16 -7.99 -12.18
CA ASP A 293 -8.02 -9.05 -11.16
C ASP A 293 -7.21 -10.25 -11.69
N LYS A 294 -5.89 -10.09 -11.85
CA LYS A 294 -5.00 -11.11 -12.46
C LYS A 294 -4.39 -12.11 -11.48
N MET A 295 -4.65 -11.99 -10.18
CA MET A 295 -3.97 -12.81 -9.17
C MET A 295 -4.43 -14.27 -9.20
N GLU A 296 -3.49 -15.22 -9.26
CA GLU A 296 -3.74 -16.63 -8.95
C GLU A 296 -3.13 -16.93 -7.57
N TRP A 297 -3.89 -17.51 -6.65
CA TRP A 297 -3.35 -17.89 -5.35
C TRP A 297 -2.45 -19.11 -5.49
N HIS A 298 -1.19 -18.96 -5.07
CA HIS A 298 -0.40 -20.09 -4.60
C HIS A 298 -0.49 -20.10 -3.07
N TYR A 299 -1.16 -21.12 -2.52
CA TYR A 299 -1.14 -21.39 -1.08
C TYR A 299 0.30 -21.67 -0.65
N PHE A 300 0.76 -21.00 0.41
CA PHE A 300 1.97 -21.38 1.16
C PHE A 300 1.61 -21.51 2.63
#